data_AF-A0A9Q0F8G2-F1
#
_entry.id   AF-A0A9Q0F8G2-F1
#
_cell.length_a   1.000
_cell.length_b   1.000
_cell.length_c   1.000
_cell.angle_alpha   90.00
_cell.angle_beta   90.00
_cell.angle_gamma   90.00
#
_symmetry.space_group_name_H-M   'P 1'
#
loop_
_entity.id
_entity.type
_entity.pdbx_description
1 polymer ?
#
loop_
_entity_poly.entity_id
_entity_poly.type
_entity_poly.pdbx_seq_one_letter_code
_entity_poly.pdbx_strand_id
1 'polypeptide(L)'
;MRTALEQFGTVKNVEFIQDYLVPNLPGCALVEMESSKAAESVVSTITGCPFMISGMPRPVRAFLAKPGMFDDRPPMPGRRVTLQWLKPGDPGFEAAKKMKRLVEKHTAQEMKLHKMDAELEENLSKKQAEVLKSVHKKYDSLDGVATDGSARRLAKYYNMKLRDN
;
A
#
# COMPACT_ATOMS: atom_id res chain seq x y z
N MET A 1 -7.71 4.15 9.41
CA MET A 1 -6.83 2.98 9.68
C MET A 1 -7.27 2.23 10.93
N ARG A 2 -7.29 2.86 12.11
CA ARG A 2 -7.79 2.28 13.37
C ARG A 2 -9.12 1.53 13.19
N THR A 3 -10.18 2.21 12.77
CA THR A 3 -11.51 1.62 12.56
C THR A 3 -11.53 0.45 11.57
N ALA A 4 -10.67 0.49 10.55
CA ALA A 4 -10.59 -0.59 9.56
C ALA A 4 -9.91 -1.84 10.14
N LEU A 5 -8.99 -1.68 11.10
CA LEU A 5 -8.27 -2.79 11.72
C LEU A 5 -8.93 -3.28 13.00
N GLU A 6 -9.79 -2.47 13.62
CA GLU A 6 -10.60 -2.84 14.80
C GLU A 6 -11.53 -4.03 14.54
N GLN A 7 -11.88 -4.32 13.28
CA GLN A 7 -12.65 -5.52 12.92
C GLN A 7 -11.91 -6.84 13.21
N PHE A 8 -10.57 -6.80 13.37
CA PHE A 8 -9.74 -7.96 13.69
C PHE A 8 -9.38 -8.03 15.18
N GLY A 9 -9.74 -7.02 15.97
CA GLY A 9 -9.47 -6.92 17.41
C GLY A 9 -9.10 -5.51 17.85
N THR A 10 -8.94 -5.29 19.15
CA THR A 10 -8.64 -3.98 19.73
C THR A 10 -7.30 -3.43 19.24
N VAL A 11 -7.31 -2.21 18.68
CA VAL A 11 -6.10 -1.48 18.27
C VAL A 11 -5.67 -0.56 19.42
N LYS A 12 -4.46 -0.78 19.94
CA LYS A 12 -3.89 0.04 21.00
C LYS A 12 -3.38 1.37 20.46
N ASN A 13 -2.49 1.29 19.48
CA ASN A 13 -1.82 2.45 18.93
C ASN A 13 -1.71 2.37 17.39
N VAL A 14 -1.68 3.54 16.75
CA VAL A 14 -1.41 3.69 15.32
C VAL A 14 -0.49 4.89 15.17
N GLU A 15 0.71 4.63 14.65
CA GLU A 15 1.73 5.63 14.43
C GLU A 15 2.11 5.67 12.95
N PHE A 16 2.09 6.86 12.35
CA PHE A 16 2.49 7.05 10.97
C PHE A 16 3.98 7.35 10.88
N ILE A 17 4.71 6.51 10.15
CA ILE A 17 6.15 6.64 9.96
C ILE A 17 6.38 7.55 8.76
N GLN A 18 6.97 8.72 9.01
CA GLN A 18 7.33 9.67 7.97
C GLN A 18 8.69 9.29 7.37
N ASP A 19 8.78 9.33 6.04
CA ASP A 19 10.06 9.31 5.35
C ASP A 19 10.59 10.75 5.27
N TYR A 20 11.66 11.04 6.03
CA TYR A 20 12.28 12.37 6.05
C TYR A 20 13.11 12.67 4.79
N LEU A 21 13.41 11.66 3.98
CA LEU A 21 14.21 11.79 2.76
C LEU A 21 13.33 12.00 1.52
N VAL A 22 12.08 11.52 1.54
CA VAL A 22 11.15 11.65 0.43
C VAL A 22 9.81 12.25 0.88
N PRO A 23 9.58 13.55 0.70
CA PRO A 23 8.27 14.14 0.99
C PRO A 23 7.19 13.55 0.05
N ASN A 24 6.04 13.18 0.61
CA ASN A 24 4.80 12.74 -0.06
C ASN A 24 4.68 11.28 -0.55
N LEU A 25 5.52 10.33 -0.11
CA LEU A 25 5.19 8.90 -0.31
C LEU A 25 3.98 8.48 0.56
N PRO A 26 3.15 7.50 0.13
CA PRO A 26 2.14 6.92 0.99
C PRO A 26 2.83 6.32 2.22
N GLY A 27 2.68 6.99 3.36
CA GLY A 27 3.41 6.69 4.57
C GLY A 27 3.16 5.26 5.05
N CYS A 28 4.21 4.65 5.61
CA CYS A 28 4.06 3.43 6.38
C CYS A 28 3.38 3.77 7.72
N ALA A 29 2.72 2.80 8.34
CA ALA A 29 2.21 2.97 9.68
C ALA A 29 2.54 1.74 10.53
N LEU A 30 2.99 1.99 11.76
CA LEU A 30 3.08 0.99 12.81
C LEU A 30 1.71 0.88 13.48
N VAL A 31 1.17 -0.32 13.50
CA VAL A 31 -0.10 -0.62 14.19
C VAL A 31 0.16 -1.61 15.29
N GLU A 32 -0.21 -1.24 16.50
CA GLU A 32 -0.10 -2.09 17.68
C GLU A 32 -1.47 -2.68 18.02
N MET A 33 -1.57 -4.00 17.90
CA MET A 33 -2.76 -4.75 18.30
C MET A 33 -2.66 -5.15 19.77
N GLU A 34 -3.81 -5.36 20.43
CA GLU A 34 -3.83 -5.81 21.82
C GLU A 34 -3.27 -7.23 22.01
N SER A 35 -3.46 -8.11 21.02
CA SER A 35 -3.08 -9.54 21.06
C SER A 35 -2.23 -9.93 19.85
N SER A 36 -1.25 -10.80 20.07
CA SER A 36 -0.40 -11.37 18.99
C SER A 36 -1.24 -12.08 17.93
N LYS A 37 -2.26 -12.82 18.35
CA LYS A 37 -3.16 -13.54 17.44
C LYS A 37 -3.92 -12.59 16.51
N ALA A 38 -4.33 -11.42 17.04
CA ALA A 38 -5.01 -10.40 16.24
C ALA A 38 -4.06 -9.80 15.20
N ALA A 39 -2.81 -9.52 15.58
CA ALA A 39 -1.78 -9.03 14.64
C ALA A 39 -1.49 -10.04 13.52
N GLU A 40 -1.35 -11.33 13.85
CA GLU A 40 -1.15 -12.40 12.86
C GLU A 40 -2.34 -12.54 11.92
N SER A 41 -3.57 -12.47 12.45
CA SER A 41 -4.80 -12.52 11.66
C SER A 41 -4.88 -11.35 10.66
N VAL A 42 -4.51 -10.14 11.10
CA VAL A 42 -4.44 -8.96 10.22
C VAL A 42 -3.47 -9.20 9.07
N VAL A 43 -2.24 -9.62 9.38
CA VAL A 43 -1.20 -9.87 8.36
C VAL A 43 -1.63 -10.97 7.40
N SER A 44 -2.17 -12.09 7.90
CA SER A 44 -2.66 -13.19 7.07
C SER A 44 -3.79 -12.74 6.14
N THR A 45 -4.74 -11.95 6.65
CA THR A 45 -5.90 -11.50 5.85
C THR A 45 -5.47 -10.52 4.75
N ILE A 46 -4.65 -9.53 5.11
CA ILE A 46 -4.15 -8.53 4.15
C ILE A 46 -3.25 -9.19 3.08
N THR A 47 -2.53 -10.25 3.45
CA THR A 47 -1.69 -10.99 2.49
C THR A 47 -2.55 -11.86 1.57
N GLY A 48 -3.61 -12.48 2.10
CA GLY A 48 -4.48 -13.37 1.33
C GLY A 48 -5.51 -12.66 0.44
N CYS A 49 -5.92 -11.44 0.81
CA CYS A 49 -6.95 -10.69 0.10
C CYS A 49 -6.60 -9.19 0.01
N PRO A 50 -6.92 -8.53 -1.13
CA PRO A 50 -6.68 -7.10 -1.28
C PRO A 50 -7.55 -6.30 -0.30
N PHE A 51 -6.91 -5.80 0.76
CA PHE A 51 -7.58 -5.05 1.82
C PHE A 51 -7.46 -3.55 1.55
N MET A 52 -8.58 -2.86 1.39
CA MET A 52 -8.61 -1.44 1.06
C MET A 52 -8.89 -0.59 2.30
N ILE A 53 -8.21 0.55 2.41
CA ILE A 53 -8.44 1.54 3.47
C ILE A 53 -8.84 2.87 2.81
N SER A 54 -9.86 3.54 3.35
CA SER A 54 -10.31 4.87 2.90
C SER A 54 -10.98 4.95 1.53
N GLY A 55 -11.58 3.85 1.04
CA GLY A 55 -12.48 3.86 -0.13
C GLY A 55 -11.80 4.03 -1.51
N MET A 56 -10.51 4.40 -1.55
CA MET A 56 -9.72 4.31 -2.78
C MET A 56 -9.28 2.85 -3.00
N PRO A 57 -9.32 2.33 -4.25
CA PRO A 57 -9.00 0.94 -4.54
C PRO A 57 -7.49 0.68 -4.56
N ARG A 58 -6.83 1.02 -3.45
CA ARG A 58 -5.39 0.82 -3.21
C ARG A 58 -5.23 -0.17 -2.06
N PRO A 59 -5.00 -1.45 -2.36
CA PRO A 59 -4.80 -2.47 -1.33
C PRO A 59 -3.57 -2.13 -0.49
N VAL A 60 -3.70 -2.21 0.82
CA VAL A 60 -2.56 -2.08 1.73
C VAL A 60 -1.79 -3.40 1.81
N ARG A 61 -0.53 -3.31 2.22
CA ARG A 61 0.32 -4.47 2.54
C ARG A 61 0.66 -4.40 4.02
N ALA A 62 0.73 -5.57 4.67
CA ALA A 62 1.04 -5.66 6.08
C ALA A 62 2.18 -6.65 6.32
N PHE A 63 3.03 -6.33 7.28
CA PHE A 63 4.14 -7.17 7.71
C PHE A 63 4.21 -7.15 9.24
N LEU A 64 4.67 -8.25 9.84
CA LEU A 64 4.95 -8.28 11.27
C LEU A 64 6.11 -7.33 11.58
N ALA A 65 5.88 -6.41 12.52
CA ALA A 65 6.89 -5.48 12.99
C ALA A 65 8.04 -6.26 13.63
N LYS A 66 9.26 -6.07 13.12
CA LYS A 66 10.47 -6.66 13.69
C LYS A 66 11.15 -5.67 14.61
N PRO A 67 11.84 -6.17 15.66
CA PRO A 67 12.61 -5.31 16.53
C PRO A 67 13.55 -4.34 15.82
N GLY A 68 14.36 -4.81 14.88
CA GLY A 68 15.35 -3.97 14.20
C GLY A 68 14.80 -2.94 13.21
N MET A 69 13.49 -2.68 13.16
CA MET A 69 12.87 -1.75 12.21
C MET A 69 12.69 -0.33 12.75
N PHE A 70 12.85 -0.10 14.06
CA PHE A 70 12.54 1.17 14.72
C PHE A 70 13.74 1.73 15.47
N ASP A 71 13.89 3.06 15.45
CA ASP A 71 15.05 3.78 15.98
C ASP A 71 15.11 3.85 17.51
N ASP A 72 13.97 3.71 18.18
CA ASP A 72 13.84 3.83 19.65
C ASP A 72 14.51 2.70 20.45
N ARG A 73 15.17 1.76 19.75
CA ARG A 73 15.74 0.58 20.38
C ARG A 73 17.19 0.78 20.77
N PRO A 74 17.59 0.29 21.95
CA PRO A 74 18.98 0.29 22.35
C PRO A 74 19.80 -0.50 21.30
N PRO A 75 21.02 -0.04 20.97
CA PRO A 75 21.89 -0.73 20.03
C PRO A 75 22.07 -2.20 20.45
N MET A 76 22.15 -3.10 19.47
CA MET A 76 22.31 -4.54 19.76
C MET A 76 23.48 -4.75 20.72
N PRO A 77 23.26 -5.44 21.86
CA PRO A 77 24.31 -5.64 22.86
C PRO A 77 25.50 -6.36 22.23
N GLY A 78 26.70 -5.83 22.47
CA GLY A 78 27.96 -6.39 21.93
C GLY A 78 28.39 -5.88 20.55
N ARG A 79 27.57 -5.08 19.86
CA ARG A 79 27.98 -4.48 18.58
C ARG A 79 28.82 -3.21 18.82
N ARG A 80 30.14 -3.31 18.60
CA ARG A 80 31.04 -2.15 18.59
C ARG A 80 31.25 -1.66 17.17
N VAL A 81 30.61 -0.56 16.79
CA VAL A 81 30.82 0.08 15.49
C VAL A 81 32.06 0.96 15.58
N THR A 82 33.11 0.60 14.84
CA THR A 82 34.30 1.45 14.68
C THR A 82 34.24 2.15 13.32
N LEU A 83 34.28 3.47 13.33
CA LEU A 83 34.30 4.30 12.12
C LEU A 83 35.73 4.75 11.85
N GLN A 84 36.23 4.51 10.64
CA GLN A 84 37.55 4.96 10.21
C GLN A 84 37.48 5.47 8.78
N TRP A 85 38.09 6.63 8.54
CA TRP A 85 38.30 7.15 7.19
C TRP A 85 39.53 6.48 6.58
N LEU A 86 39.34 5.83 5.43
CA LEU A 86 40.43 5.17 4.70
C LEU A 86 41.18 6.17 3.81
N LYS A 87 42.51 6.15 3.89
CA LYS A 87 43.41 6.92 3.03
C LYS A 87 43.88 6.07 1.83
N PRO A 88 44.29 6.71 0.73
CA PRO A 88 44.97 6.00 -0.36
C PRO A 88 46.21 5.27 0.17
N GLY A 89 46.25 3.95 0.00
CA GLY A 89 47.31 3.08 0.52
C GLY A 89 46.89 2.23 1.72
N ASP A 90 45.78 2.54 2.39
CA ASP A 90 45.29 1.72 3.50
C ASP A 90 44.76 0.36 2.99
N PRO A 91 44.95 -0.74 3.76
CA PRO A 91 44.34 -2.02 3.46
C PRO A 91 42.82 -1.88 3.30
N GLY A 92 42.28 -2.35 2.18
CA GLY A 92 40.84 -2.27 1.89
C GLY A 92 40.37 -0.99 1.23
N PHE A 93 41.22 0.02 1.01
CA PHE A 93 40.84 1.26 0.30
C PHE A 93 40.24 1.00 -1.08
N GLU A 94 40.86 0.14 -1.89
CA GLU A 94 40.37 -0.21 -3.22
C GLU A 94 39.05 -1.00 -3.18
N ALA A 95 38.84 -1.84 -2.16
CA ALA A 95 37.58 -2.55 -1.97
C ALA A 95 36.46 -1.57 -1.60
N ALA A 96 36.71 -0.64 -0.68
CA ALA A 96 35.76 0.40 -0.30
C ALA A 96 35.42 1.32 -1.48
N LYS A 97 36.40 1.67 -2.31
CA LYS A 97 36.20 2.47 -3.53
C LYS A 97 35.31 1.75 -4.56
N LYS A 98 35.53 0.45 -4.77
CA LYS A 98 34.65 -0.38 -5.62
C LYS A 98 33.22 -0.45 -5.06
N MET A 99 33.09 -0.64 -3.74
CA MET A 99 31.80 -0.65 -3.07
C MET A 99 31.06 0.67 -3.23
N LYS A 100 31.75 1.81 -3.05
CA LYS A 100 31.17 3.14 -3.25
C LYS A 100 30.57 3.30 -4.65
N ARG A 101 31.32 2.92 -5.69
CA ARG A 101 30.85 2.98 -7.09
C ARG A 101 29.63 2.07 -7.31
N LEU A 102 29.60 0.90 -6.66
CA LEU A 102 28.46 -0.01 -6.75
C LEU A 102 27.22 0.60 -6.11
N VAL A 103 27.36 1.20 -4.92
CA VAL A 103 26.26 1.89 -4.22
C VAL A 103 25.74 3.04 -5.07
N GLU A 104 26.61 3.89 -5.62
CA GLU A 104 26.21 4.98 -6.53
C GLU A 104 25.39 4.43 -7.72
N LYS A 105 25.84 3.34 -8.34
CA LYS A 105 25.09 2.69 -9.42
C LYS A 105 23.73 2.17 -8.97
N HIS A 106 23.65 1.50 -7.82
CA HIS A 106 22.38 0.99 -7.27
C HIS A 106 21.42 2.15 -6.95
N THR A 107 21.89 3.21 -6.30
CA THR A 107 21.04 4.38 -6.02
C THR A 107 20.48 5.02 -7.29
N ALA A 108 21.27 5.11 -8.36
CA ALA A 108 20.79 5.61 -9.64
C ALA A 108 19.73 4.68 -10.28
N GLN A 109 19.90 3.37 -10.13
CA GLN A 109 18.93 2.36 -10.60
C GLN A 109 17.63 2.43 -9.79
N GLU A 110 17.70 2.54 -8.47
CA GLU A 110 16.55 2.69 -7.57
C GLU A 110 15.77 3.96 -7.90
N MET A 111 16.45 5.11 -8.04
CA MET A 111 15.80 6.35 -8.44
C MET A 111 15.08 6.23 -9.79
N LYS A 112 15.65 5.49 -10.74
CA LYS A 112 15.00 5.24 -12.03
C LYS A 112 13.78 4.34 -11.88
N LEU A 113 13.89 3.27 -11.09
CA LEU A 113 12.79 2.36 -10.81
C LEU A 113 11.62 3.09 -10.15
N HIS A 114 11.89 3.90 -9.13
CA HIS A 114 10.86 4.71 -8.46
C HIS A 114 10.13 5.66 -9.41
N LYS A 115 10.84 6.28 -10.36
CA LYS A 115 10.19 7.12 -11.39
C LYS A 115 9.26 6.30 -12.28
N MET A 116 9.72 5.13 -12.72
CA MET A 116 8.89 4.23 -13.53
C MET A 116 7.64 3.77 -12.76
N ASP A 117 7.79 3.40 -11.48
CA ASP A 117 6.67 2.99 -10.63
C ASP A 117 5.65 4.12 -10.45
N ALA A 118 6.11 5.36 -10.25
CA ALA A 118 5.23 6.52 -10.13
C ALA A 118 4.43 6.79 -11.43
N GLU A 119 5.08 6.70 -12.60
CA GLU A 119 4.42 6.84 -13.90
C GLU A 119 3.39 5.72 -14.14
N LEU A 120 3.74 4.48 -13.77
CA LEU A 120 2.82 3.34 -13.87
C LEU A 120 1.61 3.52 -12.96
N GLU A 121 1.82 4.01 -11.73
CA GLU A 121 0.75 4.26 -10.77
C GLU A 121 -0.18 5.39 -11.22
N GLU A 122 0.36 6.47 -11.79
CA GLU A 122 -0.43 7.56 -12.38
C GLU A 122 -1.30 7.05 -13.55
N ASN A 123 -0.70 6.28 -14.45
CA ASN A 123 -1.41 5.69 -15.59
C ASN A 123 -2.50 4.70 -15.15
N LEU A 124 -2.23 3.89 -14.12
CA LEU A 124 -3.20 2.98 -13.54
C LEU A 124 -4.38 3.76 -12.94
N SER A 125 -4.09 4.83 -12.19
CA SER A 125 -5.11 5.69 -11.59
C SER A 125 -6.04 6.32 -12.65
N LYS A 126 -5.48 6.79 -13.77
CA LYS A 126 -6.27 7.34 -14.90
C LYS A 126 -7.20 6.28 -15.50
N LYS A 127 -6.67 5.09 -15.79
CA LYS A 127 -7.47 3.97 -16.32
C LYS A 127 -8.60 3.57 -15.37
N GLN A 128 -8.30 3.48 -14.07
CA GLN A 128 -9.31 3.15 -13.06
C GLN A 128 -10.43 4.20 -12.99
N ALA A 129 -10.10 5.49 -13.09
CA ALA A 129 -11.09 6.57 -13.10
C ALA A 129 -12.00 6.51 -14.35
N GLU A 130 -11.44 6.23 -15.52
CA GLU A 130 -12.22 6.07 -16.76
C GLU A 130 -13.17 4.86 -16.69
N VAL A 131 -12.67 3.72 -16.19
CA VAL A 131 -13.48 2.52 -15.99
C VAL A 131 -14.61 2.83 -15.01
N LEU A 132 -14.33 3.46 -13.87
CA LEU A 132 -15.35 3.83 -12.88
C LEU A 132 -16.43 4.73 -13.49
N LYS A 133 -16.05 5.75 -14.27
CA LYS A 133 -17.00 6.62 -14.98
C LYS A 133 -17.87 5.85 -15.97
N SER A 134 -17.27 4.92 -16.71
CA SER A 134 -18.01 4.08 -17.66
C SER A 134 -19.00 3.15 -16.96
N VAL A 135 -18.62 2.60 -15.81
CA VAL A 135 -19.47 1.72 -15.00
C VAL A 135 -20.62 2.53 -14.40
N HIS A 136 -20.35 3.69 -13.83
CA HIS A 136 -21.38 4.57 -13.27
C HIS A 136 -22.43 4.95 -14.33
N LYS A 137 -21.99 5.38 -15.52
CA LYS A 137 -22.90 5.69 -16.63
C LYS A 137 -23.81 4.51 -17.03
N LYS A 138 -23.29 3.28 -16.98
CA LYS A 138 -24.09 2.07 -17.23
C LYS A 138 -25.16 1.88 -16.16
N TYR A 139 -24.80 2.07 -14.89
CA TYR A 139 -25.75 2.01 -13.78
C TYR A 139 -26.84 3.07 -13.90
N ASP A 140 -26.49 4.32 -14.18
CA ASP A 140 -27.48 5.40 -14.35
C ASP A 140 -28.43 5.13 -15.51
N SER A 141 -27.92 4.55 -16.60
CA SER A 141 -28.75 4.17 -17.75
C SER A 141 -29.73 3.04 -17.40
N LEU A 142 -29.30 2.05 -16.61
CA LEU A 142 -30.18 0.97 -16.14
C LEU A 142 -31.25 1.49 -15.18
N ASP A 143 -30.87 2.38 -14.26
CA ASP A 143 -31.80 3.00 -13.32
C ASP A 143 -32.83 3.88 -14.04
N GLY A 144 -32.40 4.62 -15.07
CA GLY A 144 -33.30 5.35 -15.97
C GLY A 144 -34.34 4.44 -16.66
N VAL A 145 -33.93 3.27 -17.15
CA VAL A 145 -34.84 2.29 -17.78
C VAL A 145 -35.83 1.68 -16.77
N ALA A 146 -35.40 1.50 -15.53
CA ALA A 146 -36.27 1.01 -14.45
C ALA A 146 -37.31 2.08 -14.04
N THR A 147 -36.89 3.34 -13.92
CA THR A 147 -37.74 4.46 -13.46
C THR A 147 -38.72 4.98 -14.53
N ASP A 148 -38.32 5.02 -15.81
CA ASP A 148 -39.18 5.42 -16.94
C ASP A 148 -40.26 4.38 -17.29
N GLY A 149 -40.31 3.24 -16.59
CA GLY A 149 -41.29 2.18 -16.84
C GLY A 149 -41.05 1.41 -18.15
N SER A 150 -39.95 1.70 -18.85
CA SER A 150 -39.49 0.96 -20.03
C SER A 150 -39.23 -0.52 -19.71
N ALA A 151 -38.68 -0.83 -18.53
CA ALA A 151 -38.57 -2.20 -18.04
C ALA A 151 -39.93 -2.91 -17.89
N ARG A 152 -40.95 -2.23 -17.36
CA ARG A 152 -42.32 -2.76 -17.22
C ARG A 152 -42.99 -3.00 -18.56
N ARG A 153 -42.79 -2.10 -19.53
CA ARG A 153 -43.29 -2.25 -20.91
C ARG A 153 -42.70 -3.49 -21.57
N LEU A 154 -41.38 -3.69 -21.46
CA LEU A 154 -40.71 -4.87 -22.01
C LEU A 154 -41.16 -6.17 -21.34
N ALA A 155 -41.28 -6.19 -20.01
CA ALA A 155 -41.75 -7.37 -19.29
C ALA A 155 -43.16 -7.81 -19.72
N LYS A 156 -44.05 -6.85 -20.02
CA LYS A 156 -45.39 -7.13 -20.56
C LYS A 156 -45.34 -7.76 -21.96
N TYR A 157 -44.43 -7.31 -22.83
CA TYR A 157 -44.24 -7.88 -24.17
C TYR A 157 -43.71 -9.32 -24.12
N TYR A 158 -42.83 -9.62 -23.18
CA TYR A 158 -42.22 -10.95 -23.03
C TYR A 158 -42.96 -11.86 -22.04
N ASN A 159 -44.14 -11.46 -21.53
CA ASN A 159 -44.91 -12.18 -20.50
C ASN A 159 -44.07 -12.56 -19.26
N MET A 160 -43.13 -11.70 -18.87
CA MET A 160 -42.28 -11.90 -17.69
C MET A 160 -42.92 -11.19 -16.48
N LYS A 161 -42.97 -11.88 -15.33
CA LYS A 161 -43.39 -11.27 -14.07
C LYS A 161 -42.21 -10.54 -13.45
N LEU A 162 -42.25 -9.21 -13.44
CA LEU A 162 -41.34 -8.41 -12.62
C LEU A 162 -41.81 -8.51 -11.16
N ARG A 163 -40.90 -8.88 -10.25
CA ARG A 163 -41.12 -8.70 -8.81
C ARG A 163 -40.92 -7.21 -8.52
N ASP A 164 -41.95 -6.55 -8.02
CA ASP A 164 -41.76 -5.23 -7.41
C ASP A 164 -40.95 -5.45 -6.12
N ASN A 165 -39.76 -4.84 -6.05
CA ASN A 165 -38.98 -4.73 -4.81
C ASN A 165 -39.47 -3.52 -4.01
#